data_AF-A0A931Z2W6-F1
#
_entry.id   AF-A0A931Z2W6-F1
#
_cell.length_a   1.000
_cell.length_b   1.000
_cell.length_c   1.000
_cell.angle_alpha   90.00
_cell.angle_beta   90.00
_cell.angle_gamma   90.00
#
_symmetry.space_group_name_H-M   'P 1'
#
loop_
_entity.id
_entity.type
_entity.pdbx_description
1 polymer ?
#
loop_
_entity_poly.entity_id
_entity_poly.type
_entity_poly.pdbx_seq_one_letter_code
_entity_poly.pdbx_strand_id
1 'polypeptide(L)'
;MNLHASSQPSPVAARVAGLARIVRQVCLLREQGDAAQAARLQENELATAVRDLRLAHGPEALAESELHGLFAAEERRVAEAVILSELLIPRLVESWPAGPPARPPGSPRTLPPPPAARAPAPAAGPPAIPDLLDAMLAAERTGRHPPPANPRQS
;
A
#
# COMPACT_ATOMS: atom_id res chain seq x y z
N MET A 1 -24.24 -18.92 -12.49
CA MET A 1 -24.33 -17.45 -12.65
C MET A 1 -23.29 -16.83 -11.74
N ASN A 2 -22.10 -16.48 -12.26
CA ASN A 2 -21.02 -15.89 -11.45
C ASN A 2 -20.77 -14.45 -11.90
N LEU A 3 -21.22 -13.50 -11.09
CA LEU A 3 -20.87 -12.09 -11.18
C LEU A 3 -19.83 -11.80 -10.10
N HIS A 4 -18.55 -11.97 -10.44
CA HIS A 4 -17.45 -11.31 -9.72
C HIS A 4 -16.92 -10.21 -10.63
N ALA A 5 -17.70 -9.15 -10.76
CA ALA A 5 -17.22 -7.90 -11.33
C ALA A 5 -16.29 -7.27 -10.28
N SER A 6 -14.98 -7.35 -10.51
CA SER A 6 -14.00 -6.53 -9.80
C SER A 6 -14.34 -5.06 -10.04
N SER A 7 -15.01 -4.41 -9.08
CA SER A 7 -15.22 -2.97 -9.08
C SER A 7 -13.88 -2.27 -8.86
N GLN A 8 -13.13 -2.08 -9.95
CA GLN A 8 -11.99 -1.17 -9.90
C GLN A 8 -12.51 0.25 -9.70
N PRO A 9 -11.96 1.02 -8.75
CA PRO A 9 -12.34 2.40 -8.57
C PRO A 9 -12.05 3.18 -9.85
N SER A 10 -12.99 4.02 -10.26
CA SER A 10 -12.79 4.94 -11.38
C SER A 10 -11.49 5.73 -11.18
N PRO A 11 -10.70 5.99 -12.23
CA PRO A 11 -9.46 6.75 -12.13
C PRO A 11 -9.67 8.14 -11.50
N VAL A 12 -10.85 8.74 -11.69
CA VAL A 12 -11.26 9.99 -11.04
C VAL A 12 -11.41 9.78 -9.52
N ALA A 13 -12.07 8.71 -9.09
CA ALA A 13 -12.24 8.38 -7.68
C ALA A 13 -10.90 8.12 -6.98
N ALA A 14 -9.94 7.50 -7.68
CA ALA A 14 -8.58 7.31 -7.15
C ALA A 14 -7.84 8.65 -6.95
N ARG A 15 -8.00 9.61 -7.87
CA ARG A 15 -7.44 10.97 -7.74
C ARG A 15 -8.08 11.75 -6.60
N VAL A 16 -9.41 11.69 -6.48
CA VAL A 16 -10.14 12.31 -5.36
C VAL A 16 -9.71 11.72 -4.02
N ALA A 17 -9.49 10.39 -3.95
CA ALA A 17 -8.93 9.76 -2.76
C ALA A 17 -7.50 10.25 -2.45
N GLY A 18 -6.69 10.54 -3.47
CA GLY A 18 -5.39 11.18 -3.32
C GLY A 18 -5.50 12.57 -2.71
N LEU A 19 -6.41 13.40 -3.21
CA LEU A 19 -6.69 14.73 -2.65
C LEU A 19 -7.16 14.66 -1.20
N ALA A 20 -8.06 13.73 -0.87
CA ALA A 20 -8.53 13.53 0.49
C ALA A 20 -7.38 13.18 1.46
N ARG A 21 -6.35 12.44 1.01
CA ARG A 21 -5.15 12.17 1.82
C ARG A 21 -4.33 13.44 2.09
N ILE A 22 -4.15 14.28 1.07
CA ILE A 22 -3.44 15.56 1.23
C ILE A 22 -4.21 16.47 2.19
N VAL A 23 -5.52 16.60 2.02
CA VAL A 23 -6.41 17.37 2.90
C VAL A 23 -6.30 16.87 4.35
N ARG A 24 -6.36 15.55 4.58
CA ARG A 24 -6.16 14.96 5.91
C ARG A 24 -4.81 15.34 6.51
N GLN A 25 -3.74 15.30 5.73
CA GLN A 25 -2.41 15.67 6.22
C GLN A 25 -2.33 17.15 6.58
N VAL A 26 -2.97 18.04 5.83
CA VAL A 26 -3.12 19.46 6.18
C VAL A 26 -3.85 19.60 7.52
N CYS A 27 -5.00 18.92 7.70
CA CYS A 27 -5.77 18.95 8.95
C CYS A 27 -4.95 18.42 10.14
N LEU A 28 -4.23 17.31 9.96
CA LEU A 28 -3.36 16.76 11.01
C LEU A 28 -2.24 17.73 11.43
N LEU A 29 -1.59 18.39 10.48
CA LEU A 29 -0.54 19.38 10.78
C LEU A 29 -1.11 20.58 11.55
N ARG A 30 -2.31 21.04 11.20
CA ARG A 30 -3.01 22.11 11.94
C ARG A 30 -3.30 21.71 13.37
N GLU A 31 -3.84 20.51 13.58
CA GLU A 31 -4.14 19.96 14.90
C GLU A 31 -2.87 19.75 15.75
N GLN A 32 -1.74 19.47 15.12
CA GLN A 32 -0.43 19.38 15.78
C GLN A 32 0.21 20.76 16.07
N GLY A 33 -0.40 21.85 15.62
CA GLY A 33 0.13 23.21 15.77
C GLY A 33 1.17 23.62 14.72
N ASP A 34 1.45 22.78 13.71
CA ASP A 34 2.38 23.09 12.62
C ASP A 34 1.66 23.82 11.46
N ALA A 35 1.19 25.02 11.75
CA ALA A 35 0.47 25.86 10.78
C ALA A 35 1.33 26.23 9.56
N ALA A 36 2.64 26.39 9.74
CA ALA A 36 3.56 26.77 8.67
C ALA A 36 3.71 25.64 7.64
N GLN A 37 3.89 24.40 8.09
CA GLN A 37 3.95 23.26 7.18
C GLN A 37 2.60 22.95 6.56
N ALA A 38 1.49 23.12 7.32
CA ALA A 38 0.14 22.98 6.77
C ALA A 38 -0.12 23.95 5.61
N ALA A 39 0.28 25.22 5.76
CA ALA A 39 0.17 26.22 4.71
C ALA A 39 1.01 25.84 3.48
N ARG A 40 2.27 25.44 3.67
CA ARG A 40 3.14 24.98 2.58
C ARG A 40 2.55 23.80 1.82
N LEU A 41 2.00 22.81 2.53
CA LEU A 41 1.39 21.64 1.90
C LEU A 41 0.15 22.01 1.09
N GLN A 42 -0.67 22.92 1.63
CA GLN A 42 -1.87 23.42 0.95
C GLN A 42 -1.53 24.25 -0.30
N GLU A 43 -0.60 25.21 -0.18
CA GLU A 43 -0.24 26.13 -1.27
C GLU A 43 0.54 25.43 -2.40
N ASN A 44 1.28 24.37 -2.11
CA ASN A 44 2.09 23.67 -3.11
C ASN A 44 1.41 22.40 -3.60
N GLU A 45 1.35 21.37 -2.76
CA GLU A 45 0.95 20.02 -3.18
C GLU A 45 -0.55 19.94 -3.47
N LEU A 46 -1.39 20.48 -2.57
CA LEU A 46 -2.83 20.45 -2.77
C LEU A 46 -3.25 21.32 -3.97
N ALA A 47 -2.74 22.56 -4.04
CA ALA A 47 -3.02 23.45 -5.16
C ALA A 47 -2.59 22.85 -6.51
N THR A 48 -1.42 22.20 -6.55
CA THR A 48 -0.93 21.49 -7.74
C THR A 48 -1.85 20.33 -8.11
N ALA A 49 -2.23 19.48 -7.15
CA ALA A 49 -3.09 18.34 -7.41
C ALA A 49 -4.51 18.74 -7.87
N VAL A 50 -5.08 19.80 -7.30
CA VAL A 50 -6.38 20.35 -7.73
C VAL A 50 -6.28 20.94 -9.15
N ARG A 51 -5.23 21.72 -9.42
CA ARG A 51 -4.98 22.25 -10.76
C ARG A 51 -4.85 21.14 -11.78
N ASP A 52 -4.07 20.11 -11.50
CA ASP A 52 -3.83 19.01 -12.42
C ASP A 52 -5.10 18.18 -12.67
N LEU A 53 -5.97 18.04 -11.65
CA LEU A 53 -7.29 17.43 -11.81
C LEU A 53 -8.18 18.28 -12.75
N ARG A 54 -8.21 19.60 -12.55
CA ARG A 54 -8.99 20.53 -13.38
C ARG A 54 -8.47 20.59 -14.81
N LEU A 55 -7.15 20.50 -15.02
CA LEU A 55 -6.57 20.40 -16.36
C LEU A 55 -6.96 19.10 -17.08
N ALA A 56 -7.07 17.99 -16.35
CA ALA A 56 -7.38 16.69 -16.94
C ALA A 56 -8.88 16.47 -17.20
N HIS A 57 -9.76 17.06 -16.39
CA HIS A 57 -11.20 16.74 -16.38
C HIS A 57 -12.12 17.96 -16.57
N GLY A 58 -11.56 19.16 -16.70
CA GLY A 58 -12.28 20.41 -16.89
C GLY A 58 -12.26 21.32 -15.66
N PRO A 59 -12.54 22.62 -15.82
CA PRO A 59 -12.46 23.59 -14.73
C PRO A 59 -13.43 23.31 -13.58
N GLU A 60 -14.56 22.67 -13.87
CA GLU A 60 -15.58 22.25 -12.89
C GLU A 60 -15.22 20.93 -12.17
N ALA A 61 -14.10 20.29 -12.54
CA ALA A 61 -13.65 19.08 -11.85
C ALA A 61 -13.19 19.45 -10.43
N LEU A 62 -13.94 18.99 -9.43
CA LEU A 62 -13.83 19.39 -8.04
C LEU A 62 -14.15 20.88 -7.84
N ALA A 63 -15.45 21.15 -7.69
CA ALA A 63 -15.93 22.49 -7.36
C ALA A 63 -15.37 22.93 -5.99
N GLU A 64 -15.27 24.25 -5.78
CA GLU A 64 -14.72 24.78 -4.53
C GLU A 64 -15.55 24.34 -3.30
N SER A 65 -16.87 24.19 -3.46
CA SER A 65 -17.76 23.65 -2.43
C SER A 65 -17.45 22.19 -2.09
N GLU A 66 -17.07 21.37 -3.07
CA GLU A 66 -16.67 19.98 -2.86
C GLU A 66 -15.31 19.90 -2.16
N LEU A 67 -14.36 20.75 -2.54
CA LEU A 67 -13.07 20.86 -1.85
C LEU A 67 -13.25 21.30 -0.40
N HIS A 68 -14.10 22.29 -0.15
CA HIS A 68 -14.46 22.71 1.21
C HIS A 68 -15.15 21.59 1.99
N GLY A 69 -16.02 20.82 1.33
CA GLY A 69 -16.64 19.62 1.92
C GLY A 69 -15.62 18.55 2.31
N LEU A 70 -14.56 18.34 1.51
CA LEU A 70 -13.46 17.45 1.87
C LEU A 70 -12.72 17.93 3.13
N PHE A 71 -12.44 19.23 3.23
CA PHE A 71 -11.84 19.80 4.43
C PHE A 71 -12.72 19.59 5.66
N ALA A 72 -14.00 19.95 5.61
CA ALA A 72 -14.91 19.80 6.75
C ALA A 72 -15.01 18.32 7.19
N ALA A 73 -15.06 17.39 6.23
CA ALA A 73 -15.12 15.95 6.54
C ALA A 73 -13.83 15.44 7.20
N GLU A 74 -12.67 15.86 6.71
CA GLU A 74 -11.39 15.43 7.28
C GLU A 74 -11.05 16.15 8.60
N GLU A 75 -11.41 17.42 8.77
CA GLU A 75 -11.31 18.13 10.06
C GLU A 75 -12.10 17.40 11.15
N ARG A 76 -13.35 17.00 10.84
CA ARG A 76 -14.15 16.19 11.75
C ARG A 76 -13.51 14.85 12.07
N ARG A 77 -13.00 14.13 11.05
CA ARG A 77 -12.34 12.82 11.25
C ARG A 77 -11.08 12.93 12.10
N VAL A 78 -10.28 13.99 11.90
CA VAL A 78 -9.08 14.21 12.70
C VAL A 78 -9.47 14.53 14.14
N ALA A 79 -10.46 15.40 14.38
CA ALA A 79 -10.95 15.68 15.73
C ALA A 79 -11.46 14.41 16.44
N GLU A 80 -12.24 13.58 15.76
CA GLU A 80 -12.70 12.29 16.28
C GLU A 80 -11.53 11.34 16.59
N ALA A 81 -10.51 11.30 15.73
CA ALA A 81 -9.31 10.48 15.94
C ALA A 81 -8.47 10.96 17.12
N VAL A 82 -8.35 12.28 17.33
CA VAL A 82 -7.66 12.87 18.49
C VAL A 82 -8.36 12.42 19.78
N ILE A 83 -9.69 12.59 19.87
CA ILE A 83 -10.46 12.16 21.05
C ILE A 83 -10.26 10.66 21.29
N LEU A 84 -10.36 9.83 20.25
CA LEU A 84 -10.16 8.40 20.38
C LEU A 84 -8.74 8.07 20.87
N SER A 85 -7.73 8.78 20.39
CA SER A 85 -6.34 8.58 20.81
C SER A 85 -6.14 8.92 22.29
N GLU A 86 -6.75 9.98 22.80
CA GLU A 86 -6.70 10.35 24.22
C GLU A 86 -7.31 9.27 25.11
N LEU A 87 -8.37 8.61 24.65
CA LEU A 87 -9.03 7.52 25.38
C LEU A 87 -8.24 6.19 25.31
N LEU A 88 -7.61 5.91 24.17
CA LEU A 88 -6.94 4.63 23.93
C LEU A 88 -5.49 4.60 24.39
N ILE A 89 -4.74 5.71 24.27
CA ILE A 89 -3.31 5.75 24.61
C ILE A 89 -3.04 5.28 26.05
N PRO A 90 -3.77 5.73 27.09
CA PRO A 90 -3.51 5.26 28.45
C PRO A 90 -3.65 3.74 28.60
N ARG A 91 -4.69 3.16 27.97
CA ARG A 91 -4.96 1.71 27.99
C ARG A 91 -3.89 0.93 27.24
N LEU A 92 -3.45 1.47 26.10
CA LEU A 92 -2.40 0.85 25.30
C LEU A 92 -1.07 0.85 26.04
N VAL A 93 -0.71 1.95 26.71
CA VAL A 93 0.51 2.06 27.53
C VAL A 93 0.49 1.07 28.69
N GLU A 94 -0.65 0.90 29.38
CA GLU A 94 -0.82 -0.10 30.45
C GLU A 94 -0.63 -1.55 29.94
N SER A 95 -1.09 -1.82 28.72
CA SER A 95 -1.03 -3.16 28.11
C SER A 95 0.27 -3.45 27.34
N TRP A 96 1.13 -2.44 27.15
CA TRP A 96 2.31 -2.59 26.32
C TRP A 96 3.38 -3.39 27.08
N PRO A 97 3.88 -4.52 26.54
CA PRO A 97 4.93 -5.27 27.19
C PRO A 97 6.18 -4.41 27.33
N ALA A 98 6.65 -4.24 28.58
CA ALA A 98 7.76 -3.35 28.94
C ALA A 98 9.16 -3.87 28.50
N GLY A 99 9.24 -4.76 27.51
CA GLY A 99 10.47 -5.39 27.09
C GLY A 99 10.60 -5.53 25.57
N PRO A 100 11.83 -5.50 25.03
CA PRO A 100 12.06 -5.86 23.64
C PRO A 100 11.53 -7.29 23.40
N PRO A 101 10.96 -7.59 22.22
CA PRO A 101 10.59 -8.96 21.88
C PRO A 101 11.83 -9.84 22.09
N ALA A 102 11.70 -10.88 22.91
CA ALA A 102 12.79 -11.80 23.21
C ALA A 102 13.33 -12.34 21.88
N ARG A 103 14.53 -11.90 21.51
CA ARG A 103 15.23 -12.44 20.35
C ARG A 103 15.46 -13.92 20.66
N PRO A 104 15.01 -14.86 19.81
CA PRO A 104 15.31 -16.26 20.04
C PRO A 104 16.84 -16.42 20.15
N PRO A 105 17.34 -17.23 21.11
CA PRO A 105 18.77 -17.36 21.34
C PRO A 105 19.46 -17.74 20.03
N GLY A 106 20.41 -16.89 19.62
CA GLY A 106 21.08 -16.99 18.34
C GLY A 106 21.77 -18.33 18.18
N SER A 107 21.44 -19.05 17.11
CA SER A 107 22.35 -20.05 16.57
C SER A 107 23.60 -19.31 16.10
N PRO A 108 24.82 -19.72 16.50
CA PRO A 108 26.04 -19.01 16.19
C PRO A 108 26.20 -18.87 14.67
N ARG A 109 26.23 -17.63 14.21
CA ARG A 109 26.43 -17.30 12.80
C ARG A 109 27.89 -17.58 12.47
N THR A 110 28.20 -18.82 12.11
CA THR A 110 29.50 -19.19 11.54
C THR A 110 29.62 -18.49 10.20
N LEU A 111 30.57 -17.55 10.10
CA LEU A 111 30.95 -16.98 8.81
C LEU A 111 31.44 -18.11 7.90
N PRO A 112 30.95 -18.23 6.66
CA PRO A 112 31.43 -19.25 5.75
C PRO A 112 32.91 -18.97 5.38
N PRO A 113 33.79 -19.99 5.36
CA PRO A 113 35.12 -19.84 4.78
C PRO A 113 35.01 -19.55 3.27
N PRO A 114 35.99 -18.86 2.66
CA PRO A 114 35.96 -18.55 1.24
C PRO A 114 35.94 -19.83 0.39
N PRO A 115 35.25 -19.83 -0.76
CA PRO A 115 34.94 -21.05 -1.49
C PRO A 115 36.19 -21.65 -2.16
N ALA A 116 36.49 -22.90 -1.82
CA ALA A 116 37.36 -23.76 -2.62
C ALA A 116 36.57 -24.40 -3.78
N ALA A 117 37.24 -24.60 -4.91
CA ALA A 117 36.67 -25.04 -6.19
C ALA A 117 35.93 -26.39 -6.11
N ARG A 118 34.83 -26.48 -6.88
CA ARG A 118 33.85 -27.58 -6.91
C ARG A 118 34.38 -28.89 -7.51
N ALA A 119 33.93 -30.01 -6.95
CA ALA A 119 33.72 -31.31 -7.61
C ALA A 119 32.60 -32.10 -6.86
N PRO A 120 31.97 -33.15 -7.43
CA PRO A 120 30.52 -33.25 -7.69
C PRO A 120 29.67 -33.99 -6.63
N ALA A 121 28.35 -33.74 -6.68
CA ALA A 121 27.28 -34.26 -5.79
C ALA A 121 27.01 -35.78 -5.95
N PRO A 122 26.49 -36.48 -4.91
CA PRO A 122 25.03 -36.65 -4.68
C PRO A 122 24.67 -36.69 -3.16
N ALA A 123 23.43 -36.71 -2.64
CA ALA A 123 22.11 -37.14 -3.12
C ALA A 123 20.98 -36.26 -2.53
N ALA A 124 19.84 -36.25 -3.22
CA ALA A 124 18.70 -35.36 -3.00
C ALA A 124 17.97 -35.59 -1.66
N GLY A 125 17.98 -34.56 -0.80
CA GLY A 125 16.97 -34.38 0.25
C GLY A 125 15.64 -33.89 -0.35
N PRO A 126 14.54 -33.87 0.44
CA PRO A 126 13.27 -33.32 -0.02
C PRO A 126 13.46 -31.88 -0.50
N PRO A 127 12.80 -31.47 -1.60
CA PRO A 127 13.03 -30.17 -2.21
C PRO A 127 12.87 -29.07 -1.18
N ALA A 128 13.84 -28.16 -1.12
CA ALA A 128 13.71 -26.99 -0.28
C ALA A 128 12.57 -26.12 -0.83
N ILE A 129 11.96 -25.31 0.04
CA ILE A 129 10.83 -24.43 -0.32
C ILE A 129 11.11 -23.61 -1.61
N PRO A 130 12.32 -23.09 -1.87
CA PRO A 130 12.62 -22.41 -3.13
C PRO A 130 12.51 -23.31 -4.37
N ASP A 131 12.99 -24.57 -4.29
CA ASP A 131 12.93 -25.53 -5.39
C ASP A 131 11.48 -25.90 -5.75
N LEU A 132 10.61 -25.91 -4.74
CA LEU A 132 9.17 -26.18 -4.89
C LEU A 132 8.46 -25.01 -5.59
N LEU A 133 8.86 -23.77 -5.29
CA LEU A 133 8.34 -22.57 -5.94
C LEU A 133 8.78 -22.48 -7.40
N ASP A 134 10.03 -22.82 -7.70
CA ASP A 134 10.54 -22.84 -9.07
C ASP A 134 9.86 -23.92 -9.92
N ALA A 135 9.59 -25.10 -9.34
CA ALA A 135 8.82 -26.15 -10.00
C ALA A 135 7.37 -25.73 -10.29
N MET A 136 6.71 -25.02 -9.37
CA MET A 136 5.36 -24.47 -9.59
C MET A 136 5.33 -23.41 -10.70
N LEU A 137 6.32 -22.51 -10.72
CA LEU A 137 6.45 -21.49 -11.77
C LEU A 137 6.75 -22.09 -13.15
N ALA A 138 7.54 -23.17 -13.19
CA ALA A 138 7.82 -23.90 -14.42
C ALA A 138 6.57 -24.62 -14.97
N ALA A 139 5.75 -25.20 -14.08
CA ALA A 139 4.49 -25.84 -14.45
C ALA A 139 3.44 -24.84 -14.98
N GLU A 140 3.37 -23.63 -14.43
CA GLU A 140 2.46 -22.58 -14.92
C GLU A 140 2.77 -22.13 -16.35
N ARG A 141 4.03 -22.18 -16.77
CA ARG A 141 4.44 -21.79 -18.14
C ARG A 141 4.07 -22.84 -19.18
N THR A 142 3.98 -24.10 -18.79
CA THR A 142 3.63 -25.23 -19.69
C THR A 142 2.11 -25.44 -19.82
N GLY A 143 1.31 -24.89 -18.90
CA GLY A 143 -0.16 -24.98 -18.93
C GLY A 143 -0.89 -24.06 -19.91
N ARG A 144 -0.21 -23.14 -20.61
CA ARG A 144 -0.81 -22.31 -21.67
C ARG A 144 -0.65 -22.99 -23.04
N HIS A 145 -1.33 -24.11 -23.22
CA HIS A 145 -1.53 -24.65 -24.57
C HIS A 145 -2.74 -23.91 -25.20
N PRO A 146 -2.57 -23.15 -26.29
CA PRO A 146 -3.71 -22.63 -27.04
C PRO A 146 -4.49 -23.81 -27.64
N PRO A 147 -5.84 -23.73 -27.74
CA PRO A 147 -6.64 -24.77 -28.36
C PRO A 147 -6.26 -24.94 -29.84
N PRO A 148 -6.26 -26.16 -30.39
CA PRO A 148 -5.98 -26.38 -31.80
C PRO A 148 -7.03 -25.69 -32.68
N ALA A 149 -6.55 -24.95 -33.69
CA ALA A 149 -7.39 -24.32 -34.69
C ALA A 149 -8.09 -25.38 -35.55
N ASN A 150 -9.44 -25.34 -35.59
CA ASN A 150 -10.22 -26.10 -36.56
C ASN A 150 -9.93 -25.58 -37.98
N PRO A 151 -9.50 -26.42 -38.93
CA PRO A 151 -9.52 -26.03 -40.34
C PRO A 151 -10.97 -26.02 -40.83
N ARG A 152 -11.47 -24.84 -41.17
CA ARG A 152 -12.68 -24.66 -42.00
C ARG A 152 -12.48 -25.43 -43.31
N GLN A 153 -13.34 -26.41 -43.58
CA GLN A 153 -13.57 -26.90 -44.94
C GLN A 153 -14.77 -26.17 -45.53
N SER A 154 -14.65 -25.92 -46.84
CA SER A 154 -15.49 -25.10 -47.71
C SER A 154 -16.95 -25.53 -47.82
#